data_AF-A0A1Q6PX82-F1
#
_entry.id   AF-A0A1Q6PX82-F1
#
_cell.length_a   1.000
_cell.length_b   1.000
_cell.length_c   1.000
_cell.angle_alpha   90.00
_cell.angle_beta   90.00
_cell.angle_gamma   90.00
#
_symmetry.space_group_name_H-M   'P 1'
#
loop_
_entity.id
_entity.type
_entity.pdbx_description
1 polymer ?
#
loop_
_entity_poly.entity_id
_entity_poly.type
_entity_poly.pdbx_seq_one_letter_code
_entity_poly.pdbx_strand_id
1 'polypeptide(L)'
;MKKLNVYSVYLDDGKDVFRVTVPAASKKDAAEYVRGNGDVVAIKPADLQDIDLDALADTLKRAQWGQMEIDIITRALAACGLDR
;
A
#
# COMPACT_ATOMS: atom_id res chain seq x y z
N MET A 1 -4.88 -2.70 14.63
CA MET A 1 -4.59 -1.50 13.81
C MET A 1 -5.85 -1.14 13.04
N LYS A 2 -5.94 0.06 12.46
CA LYS A 2 -7.08 0.39 11.57
C LYS A 2 -6.92 -0.38 10.26
N LYS A 3 -8.02 -0.92 9.72
CA LYS A 3 -8.05 -1.50 8.37
C LYS A 3 -7.66 -0.43 7.35
N LEU A 4 -6.70 -0.74 6.48
CA LEU A 4 -6.22 0.15 5.45
C LEU A 4 -6.93 -0.14 4.13
N ASN A 5 -7.23 0.93 3.41
CA ASN A 5 -7.58 0.88 2.00
C ASN A 5 -6.32 1.21 1.18
N VAL A 6 -6.32 0.87 -0.10
CA VAL A 6 -5.24 1.25 -1.01
C VAL A 6 -5.81 2.27 -1.98
N TYR A 7 -5.12 3.40 -2.12
CA TYR A 7 -5.53 4.50 -3.00
C TYR A 7 -4.45 4.77 -4.04
N SER A 8 -4.88 5.07 -5.26
CA SER A 8 -4.05 5.76 -6.24
C SER A 8 -4.26 7.27 -6.10
N VAL A 9 -3.20 7.97 -5.73
CA VAL A 9 -3.15 9.43 -5.60
C VAL A 9 -2.41 10.00 -6.80
N TYR A 10 -3.04 10.94 -7.49
CA TYR A 10 -2.47 11.63 -8.64
C TYR A 10 -2.00 13.02 -8.18
N LEU A 11 -0.73 13.32 -8.45
CA LEU A 11 -0.02 14.52 -8.02
C LEU A 11 0.45 15.31 -9.23
N ASP A 12 0.46 16.63 -9.10
CA ASP A 12 1.08 17.57 -10.03
C ASP A 12 2.07 18.43 -9.25
N ASP A 13 3.35 18.38 -9.60
CA ASP A 13 4.39 19.19 -8.94
C ASP A 13 4.68 20.52 -9.65
N GLY A 14 3.85 20.87 -10.64
CA GLY A 14 4.01 22.05 -11.51
C GLY A 14 4.90 21.81 -12.73
N LYS A 15 5.52 20.62 -12.84
CA LYS A 15 6.32 20.22 -14.00
C LYS A 15 5.82 18.91 -14.60
N ASP A 16 5.57 17.92 -13.75
CA ASP A 16 5.22 16.56 -14.11
C ASP A 16 3.95 16.12 -13.34
N VAL A 17 3.11 15.32 -13.99
CA VAL A 17 1.94 14.67 -13.36
C VAL A 17 2.23 13.20 -13.16
N PHE A 18 2.13 12.71 -11.94
CA PHE A 18 2.46 11.32 -11.61
C PHE A 18 1.48 10.71 -10.60
N ARG A 19 1.57 9.38 -10.46
CA ARG A 19 0.67 8.58 -9.61
C ARG A 19 1.46 7.83 -8.55
N VAL A 20 0.99 7.89 -7.31
CA VAL A 20 1.52 7.12 -6.18
C VAL A 20 0.42 6.21 -5.63
N THR A 21 0.75 4.95 -5.35
CA THR A 21 -0.16 3.99 -4.71
C THR A 21 0.17 3.90 -3.23
N VAL A 22 -0.77 4.27 -2.35
CA VAL A 22 -0.54 4.36 -0.90
C VAL A 22 -1.60 3.60 -0.11
N PRO A 23 -1.22 2.82 0.91
CA PRO A 23 -2.15 2.27 1.89
C PRO A 23 -2.49 3.34 2.94
N ALA A 24 -3.78 3.63 3.15
CA ALA A 24 -4.24 4.61 4.12
C ALA A 24 -5.63 4.27 4.66
N ALA A 25 -5.96 4.74 5.87
CA ALA A 25 -7.28 4.50 6.46
C ALA A 25 -8.40 5.27 5.75
N SER A 26 -8.07 6.40 5.11
CA SER A 26 -9.02 7.24 4.37
C SER A 26 -8.33 7.98 3.22
N LYS A 27 -9.12 8.58 2.31
CA LYS A 27 -8.60 9.47 1.26
C LYS A 27 -7.86 10.68 1.84
N LYS A 28 -8.29 11.19 3.00
CA LYS A 28 -7.63 12.32 3.68
C LYS A 28 -6.24 11.91 4.17
N ASP A 29 -6.13 10.74 4.79
CA ASP A 29 -4.85 10.23 5.27
C ASP A 29 -3.92 9.91 4.09
N ALA A 30 -4.46 9.44 2.95
CA ALA A 30 -3.70 9.26 1.72
C ALA A 30 -3.14 10.57 1.16
N ALA A 31 -3.93 11.65 1.21
CA ALA A 31 -3.48 12.99 0.79
C ALA A 31 -2.36 13.52 1.70
N GLU A 32 -2.51 13.35 3.03
CA GLU A 32 -1.49 13.80 3.98
C GLU A 32 -0.18 13.02 3.82
N TYR A 33 -0.25 11.71 3.52
CA TYR A 33 0.93 10.88 3.29
C TYR A 33 1.83 11.42 2.16
N VAL A 34 1.23 11.99 1.12
CA VAL A 34 1.97 12.50 -0.06
C VAL A 34 2.23 14.00 0.00
N ARG A 35 1.89 14.66 1.12
CA ARG A 35 2.02 16.10 1.27
C ARG A 35 3.46 16.56 1.07
N GLY A 36 3.63 17.62 0.27
CA GLY A 36 4.95 18.16 -0.08
C GLY A 36 5.53 17.62 -1.37
N ASN A 37 4.90 16.61 -1.99
CA ASN A 37 5.31 16.05 -3.29
C ASN A 37 4.52 16.64 -4.47
N GLY A 38 3.94 17.83 -4.30
CA GLY A 38 3.03 18.45 -5.28
C GLY A 38 1.58 18.52 -4.80
N ASP A 39 0.72 19.04 -5.66
CA ASP A 39 -0.69 19.22 -5.41
C ASP A 39 -1.49 17.96 -5.77
N VAL A 40 -2.41 17.56 -4.89
CA VAL A 40 -3.24 16.38 -5.11
C VAL A 40 -4.36 16.72 -6.09
N VAL A 41 -4.29 16.14 -7.29
CA VAL A 41 -5.27 16.33 -8.36
C VAL A 41 -6.45 15.38 -8.24
N ALA A 42 -6.19 14.11 -7.86
CA ALA A 42 -7.25 13.11 -7.70
C ALA A 42 -6.86 11.99 -6.74
N ILE A 43 -7.86 11.42 -6.05
CA ILE A 43 -7.71 10.23 -5.21
C ILE A 43 -8.80 9.21 -5.55
N LYS A 44 -8.36 8.04 -6.02
CA LYS A 44 -9.22 6.91 -6.39
C LYS A 44 -8.83 5.67 -5.60
N PRO A 45 -9.76 4.76 -5.29
CA PRO A 45 -9.38 3.41 -4.86
C PRO A 45 -8.40 2.82 -5.88
N ALA A 46 -7.34 2.18 -5.39
CA ALA A 46 -6.41 1.48 -6.26
C ALA A 46 -7.06 0.20 -6.76
N ASP A 47 -6.90 -0.07 -8.05
CA ASP A 47 -7.21 -1.37 -8.64
C ASP A 47 -6.03 -2.30 -8.33
N LEU A 48 -6.14 -3.02 -7.22
CA LEU A 48 -5.13 -3.93 -6.70
C LEU A 48 -5.73 -5.33 -6.69
N GLN A 49 -4.98 -6.30 -7.20
CA GLN A 49 -5.31 -7.71 -6.97
C GLN A 49 -5.27 -8.02 -5.48
N ASP A 50 -6.03 -9.04 -5.10
CA ASP A 50 -6.05 -9.51 -3.72
C ASP A 50 -4.66 -10.05 -3.30
N ILE A 51 -4.28 -9.82 -2.04
CA ILE A 51 -2.99 -10.25 -1.49
C ILE A 51 -3.22 -11.53 -0.69
N ASP A 52 -2.99 -12.65 -1.35
CA ASP A 52 -2.93 -13.97 -0.70
C ASP A 52 -1.65 -14.08 0.15
N LEU A 53 -1.80 -14.15 1.46
CA LEU A 53 -0.67 -14.22 2.40
C LEU A 53 0.08 -15.55 2.35
N ASP A 54 -0.59 -16.66 2.00
CA ASP A 54 0.05 -17.97 1.88
C ASP A 54 0.92 -17.99 0.61
N ALA A 55 0.38 -17.50 -0.50
CA ALA A 55 1.13 -17.35 -1.74
C ALA A 55 2.32 -16.38 -1.59
N LEU A 56 2.14 -15.28 -0.84
CA LEU A 56 3.22 -14.35 -0.50
C LEU A 56 4.28 -15.01 0.36
N ALA A 57 3.89 -15.71 1.43
CA ALA A 57 4.82 -16.41 2.31
C ALA A 57 5.65 -17.44 1.54
N ASP A 58 5.02 -18.24 0.67
CA ASP A 58 5.72 -19.20 -0.15
C ASP A 58 6.65 -18.56 -1.19
N THR A 59 6.25 -17.41 -1.74
CA THR A 59 7.12 -16.63 -2.64
C THR A 59 8.35 -16.11 -1.91
N LEU A 60 8.19 -15.57 -0.69
CA LEU A 60 9.30 -15.10 0.14
C LEU A 60 10.22 -16.27 0.57
N LYS A 61 9.65 -17.43 0.94
CA LYS A 61 10.42 -18.66 1.22
C LYS A 61 11.26 -19.09 0.01
N ARG A 62 10.67 -19.11 -1.19
CA ARG A 62 11.38 -19.43 -2.44
C ARG A 62 12.51 -18.45 -2.75
N ALA A 63 12.32 -17.18 -2.37
CA ALA A 63 13.36 -16.15 -2.42
C ALA A 63 14.38 -16.21 -1.26
N GLN A 64 14.35 -17.28 -0.45
CA GLN A 64 15.24 -17.53 0.69
C GLN A 64 15.20 -16.48 1.80
N TRP A 65 14.04 -15.83 2.00
CA TRP A 65 13.83 -15.01 3.19
C TRP A 65 13.74 -15.87 4.46
N GLY A 66 14.21 -15.34 5.58
CA GLY A 66 14.10 -16.01 6.87
C GLY A 66 12.66 -16.05 7.38
N GLN A 67 12.34 -17.07 8.19
CA GLN A 67 10.99 -17.26 8.73
C GLN A 67 10.54 -16.06 9.57
N MET A 68 11.46 -15.40 10.28
CA MET A 68 11.16 -14.24 11.12
C MET A 68 10.70 -13.04 10.29
N GLU A 69 11.38 -12.76 9.17
CA GLU A 69 11.02 -11.67 8.27
C GLU A 69 9.66 -11.94 7.59
N ILE A 70 9.45 -13.19 7.15
CA ILE A 70 8.18 -13.62 6.56
C ILE A 70 7.02 -13.44 7.54
N ASP A 71 7.22 -13.87 8.79
CA ASP A 71 6.23 -13.73 9.86
C ASP A 71 5.88 -12.27 10.11
N ILE A 72 6.88 -11.37 10.18
CA ILE A 72 6.63 -9.95 10.44
C ILE A 72 5.88 -9.30 9.28
N ILE A 73 6.26 -9.58 8.03
CA ILE A 73 5.62 -9.02 6.84
C ILE A 73 4.16 -9.47 6.76
N THR A 74 3.92 -10.79 6.84
CA THR A 74 2.56 -11.36 6.69
C THR A 74 1.64 -10.93 7.83
N ARG A 75 2.12 -10.93 9.08
CA ARG A 75 1.35 -10.44 10.24
C ARG A 75 1.03 -8.95 10.14
N ALA A 76 1.96 -8.12 9.63
CA ALA A 76 1.72 -6.70 9.44
C ALA A 76 0.63 -6.44 8.39
N LEU A 77 0.66 -7.18 7.27
CA LEU A 77 -0.37 -7.09 6.22
C LEU A 77 -1.74 -7.52 6.74
N ALA A 78 -1.81 -8.65 7.46
CA ALA A 78 -3.03 -9.13 8.11
C ALA A 78 -3.58 -8.12 9.14
N ALA A 79 -2.70 -7.56 9.99
CA ALA A 79 -3.10 -6.58 10.99
C ALA A 79 -3.66 -5.28 10.37
N CYS A 80 -3.23 -4.95 9.15
CA CYS A 80 -3.74 -3.83 8.36
C CYS A 80 -4.98 -4.19 7.51
N GLY A 81 -5.39 -5.46 7.46
CA GLY A 81 -6.52 -5.94 6.65
C GLY A 81 -6.30 -5.75 5.15
N LEU A 82 -5.04 -5.90 4.71
CA LEU A 82 -4.64 -5.86 3.30
C LEU A 82 -4.56 -7.26 2.68
N ASP A 83 -4.64 -8.30 3.50
CA ASP A 83 -5.00 -9.65 3.08
C ASP A 83 -6.44 -9.66 2.60
N ARG A 84 -6.67 -10.19 1.39
CA ARG A 84 -7.98 -10.21 0.73
C ARG A 84 -8.13 -11.50 -0.04
#